data_AF-A0A924WF45-F1
#
_entry.id   AF-A0A924WF45-F1
#
_cell.length_a   1.000
_cell.length_b   1.000
_cell.length_c   1.000
_cell.angle_alpha   90.00
_cell.angle_beta   90.00
_cell.angle_gamma   90.00
#
_symmetry.space_group_name_H-M   'P 1'
#
loop_
_entity.id
_entity.type
_entity.pdbx_description
1 polymer ?
#
loop_
_entity_poly.entity_id
_entity_poly.type
_entity_poly.pdbx_seq_one_letter_code
_entity_poly.pdbx_strand_id
1 'polypeptide(L)'
;MSFDRHAFISYAHIDNEPLTPEQKGWVTRFHATLGTMLSQRIGQKADIWRDDKLAGNDVFSEEIVDQFARTALLISVLTPRYLKSEWCTREIREFCAAAERTGGLLVDNKCRVFKVIKTPVDSEACLPPVIGQVLGYEFFALDEDQTPRDLDPVFGDASRQEFLRKLNKLAWDIAQLWEQLDERRTATADEVVTNGRTEAATTQAPRGVRKPAVFLAQVSRDQRAAREMIEAGLKRHGYVVLPDRQLPLDEEMFVCAVESCLAQCAFSIHLIGNGYGVVPDGPSQRSLVVLQNELAAAHSRDRGLKRLIWIPPGTAGEQPAQRAFIATLLSDASAQLGADLLTGDIESVKGAVHAALTRIELAQTTERARAPANGATESHKAVYLLCDERDRRDIVPLIRHLRSAGLEVTTPVFTGDAATVREANQQRLATCDAVILFYGAGDEAWKYHQENELRKMAGLHVSHSAPPVHLYVSAPASPDKELLVSLQEPNLIDGSGGLAVEALAPFIAALRSGDALSCR
;
A
#
# COMPACT_ATOMS: atom_id res chain seq x y z
N MET A 1 -8.46 14.31 -32.16
CA MET A 1 -8.11 12.89 -32.28
C MET A 1 -6.92 12.63 -31.37
N SER A 2 -7.05 11.57 -30.56
CA SER A 2 -5.99 10.93 -29.79
C SER A 2 -4.76 10.64 -30.66
N PHE A 3 -3.63 10.28 -30.06
CA PHE A 3 -2.46 9.79 -30.80
C PHE A 3 -2.85 8.93 -32.02
N ASP A 4 -2.33 9.26 -33.20
CA ASP A 4 -2.64 8.54 -34.45
C ASP A 4 -2.32 7.04 -34.32
N ARG A 5 -1.32 6.69 -33.50
CA ARG A 5 -0.86 5.32 -33.25
C ARG A 5 -0.98 4.97 -31.76
N HIS A 6 -1.42 3.74 -31.47
CA HIS A 6 -1.55 3.25 -30.10
C HIS A 6 -0.20 2.86 -29.52
N ALA A 7 0.62 2.12 -30.26
CA ALA A 7 1.93 1.70 -29.80
C ALA A 7 2.94 1.50 -30.93
N PHE A 8 4.22 1.70 -30.62
CA PHE A 8 5.36 1.30 -31.45
C PHE A 8 6.12 0.16 -30.77
N ILE A 9 6.49 -0.89 -31.52
CA ILE A 9 7.34 -1.98 -31.04
C ILE A 9 8.77 -1.77 -31.54
N SER A 10 9.67 -1.43 -30.62
CA SER A 10 11.11 -1.36 -30.85
C SER A 10 11.76 -2.69 -30.49
N TYR A 11 12.57 -3.25 -31.39
CA TYR A 11 13.25 -4.54 -31.23
C TYR A 11 14.52 -4.58 -32.09
N ALA A 12 15.45 -5.50 -31.79
CA ALA A 12 16.57 -5.75 -32.70
C ALA A 12 16.18 -6.81 -33.75
N HIS A 13 16.43 -6.54 -35.03
CA HIS A 13 15.95 -7.37 -36.13
C HIS A 13 16.33 -8.87 -36.04
N ILE A 14 17.56 -9.17 -35.61
CA ILE A 14 18.02 -10.55 -35.42
C ILE A 14 17.16 -11.34 -34.42
N ASP A 15 16.53 -10.65 -33.46
CA ASP A 15 15.66 -11.29 -32.47
C ASP A 15 14.29 -11.71 -33.03
N ASN A 16 13.99 -11.29 -34.27
CA ASN A 16 12.81 -11.66 -35.03
C ASN A 16 13.15 -12.62 -36.19
N GLU A 17 14.39 -13.08 -36.31
CA GLU A 17 14.71 -14.14 -37.27
C GLU A 17 14.05 -15.46 -36.82
N PRO A 18 13.35 -16.17 -37.73
CA PRO A 18 12.73 -17.44 -37.39
C PRO A 18 13.79 -18.54 -37.29
N LEU A 19 13.58 -19.51 -36.39
CA LEU A 19 14.49 -20.65 -36.23
C LEU A 19 14.44 -21.62 -37.43
N THR A 20 13.31 -21.69 -38.12
CA THR A 20 13.16 -22.45 -39.38
C THR A 20 12.40 -21.62 -40.42
N PRO A 21 12.58 -21.88 -41.73
CA PRO A 21 11.93 -21.11 -42.80
C PRO A 21 10.40 -21.10 -42.74
N GLU A 22 9.78 -22.14 -42.16
CA GLU A 22 8.33 -22.30 -42.07
C GLU A 22 7.73 -21.54 -40.87
N GLN A 23 8.57 -21.05 -39.96
CA GLN A 23 8.14 -20.37 -38.75
C GLN A 23 8.15 -18.86 -38.92
N LYS A 24 7.26 -18.19 -38.18
CA LYS A 24 7.33 -16.74 -37.99
C LYS A 24 8.30 -16.42 -36.87
N GLY A 25 9.03 -15.31 -37.01
CA GLY A 25 9.86 -14.74 -35.96
C GLY A 25 9.08 -14.42 -34.68
N TRP A 26 9.80 -14.40 -33.56
CA TRP A 26 9.21 -14.18 -32.24
C TRP A 26 8.45 -12.85 -32.15
N VAL A 27 9.07 -11.75 -32.59
CA VAL A 27 8.45 -10.41 -32.55
C VAL A 27 7.24 -10.33 -33.47
N THR A 28 7.27 -11.04 -34.60
CA THR A 28 6.14 -11.11 -35.54
C THR A 28 4.93 -11.77 -34.91
N ARG A 29 5.14 -12.87 -34.17
CA ARG A 29 4.08 -13.56 -33.42
C ARG A 29 3.58 -12.71 -32.25
N PHE A 30 4.50 -12.08 -31.53
CA PHE A 30 4.22 -11.15 -30.44
C PHE A 30 3.32 -10.01 -30.91
N HIS A 31 3.70 -9.31 -32.00
CA HIS A 31 2.93 -8.21 -32.57
C HIS A 31 1.51 -8.66 -32.97
N ALA A 32 1.38 -9.74 -33.74
CA ALA A 32 0.06 -10.21 -34.20
C ALA A 32 -0.88 -10.57 -33.03
N THR A 33 -0.34 -11.26 -32.02
CA THR A 33 -1.12 -11.70 -30.86
C THR A 33 -1.49 -10.52 -29.96
N LEU A 34 -0.54 -9.60 -29.73
CA LEU A 34 -0.76 -8.39 -28.94
C LEU A 34 -1.80 -7.48 -29.60
N GLY A 35 -1.69 -7.26 -30.91
CA GLY A 35 -2.66 -6.47 -31.67
C GLY A 35 -4.07 -7.04 -31.56
N THR A 36 -4.23 -8.35 -31.59
CA THR A 36 -5.52 -9.02 -31.40
C THR A 36 -6.07 -8.79 -29.99
N MET A 37 -5.27 -9.08 -28.95
CA MET A 37 -5.68 -8.93 -27.56
C MET A 37 -5.96 -7.48 -27.18
N LEU A 38 -5.14 -6.54 -27.66
CA LEU A 38 -5.33 -5.12 -27.41
C LEU A 38 -6.60 -4.63 -28.10
N SER A 39 -6.83 -5.00 -29.37
CA SER A 39 -8.04 -4.59 -30.10
C SER A 39 -9.32 -5.03 -29.39
N GLN A 40 -9.34 -6.27 -28.88
CA GLN A 40 -10.47 -6.80 -28.11
C GLN A 40 -10.74 -6.01 -26.83
N ARG A 41 -9.71 -5.40 -26.24
CA ARG A 41 -9.81 -4.65 -24.98
C ARG A 41 -10.26 -3.22 -25.18
N ILE A 42 -9.68 -2.52 -26.15
CA ILE A 42 -10.02 -1.12 -26.44
C ILE A 42 -11.29 -0.97 -27.28
N GLY A 43 -11.89 -2.09 -27.74
CA GLY A 43 -13.15 -2.09 -28.51
C GLY A 43 -13.00 -1.61 -29.96
N GLN A 44 -11.78 -1.35 -30.43
CA GLN A 44 -11.46 -0.92 -31.79
C GLN A 44 -10.17 -1.58 -32.28
N LYS A 45 -9.89 -1.51 -33.59
CA LYS A 45 -8.66 -2.07 -34.15
C LYS A 45 -7.45 -1.31 -33.59
N ALA A 46 -6.60 -2.00 -32.83
CA ALA A 46 -5.36 -1.44 -32.32
C ALA A 46 -4.40 -1.16 -33.47
N ASP A 47 -3.94 0.09 -33.55
CA ASP A 47 -2.88 0.52 -34.47
C ASP A 47 -1.52 0.40 -33.76
N ILE A 48 -0.93 -0.78 -33.89
CA ILE A 48 0.43 -1.08 -33.45
C ILE A 48 1.29 -1.16 -34.70
N TRP A 49 2.43 -0.48 -34.66
CA TRP A 49 3.39 -0.51 -35.76
C TRP A 49 4.77 -0.87 -35.24
N ARG A 50 5.62 -1.33 -36.15
CA ARG A 50 7.02 -1.69 -35.91
C ARG A 50 7.78 -1.50 -37.21
N ASP A 51 9.09 -1.39 -37.14
CA ASP A 51 9.89 -1.41 -38.36
C ASP A 51 10.11 -2.85 -38.84
N ASP A 52 9.86 -3.11 -40.12
CA ASP A 52 10.09 -4.41 -40.76
C ASP A 52 11.33 -4.37 -41.70
N LYS A 53 12.00 -3.22 -41.88
CA LYS A 53 12.94 -2.99 -43.00
C LYS A 53 14.29 -2.35 -42.70
N LEU A 54 14.60 -1.90 -41.49
CA LEU A 54 15.88 -1.21 -41.25
C LEU A 54 17.08 -2.18 -41.21
N ALA A 55 17.79 -2.26 -42.33
CA ALA A 55 19.12 -2.83 -42.35
C ALA A 55 20.10 -1.85 -41.69
N GLY A 56 21.21 -2.35 -41.14
CA GLY A 56 22.19 -1.56 -40.36
C GLY A 56 22.90 -0.40 -41.10
N ASN A 57 22.45 -0.04 -42.30
CA ASN A 57 22.94 1.10 -43.07
C ASN A 57 21.79 2.05 -43.51
N ASP A 58 20.56 1.83 -43.03
CA ASP A 58 19.45 2.72 -43.33
C ASP A 58 19.57 4.00 -42.49
N VAL A 59 19.56 5.13 -43.19
CA VAL A 59 19.53 6.47 -42.60
C VAL A 59 18.33 6.50 -41.65
N PHE A 60 18.59 6.86 -40.39
CA PHE A 60 17.57 7.19 -39.41
C PHE A 60 16.51 8.06 -40.09
N SER A 61 15.37 7.48 -40.46
CA SER A 61 14.37 8.25 -41.15
C SER A 61 13.80 9.21 -40.10
N GLU A 62 13.95 10.52 -40.34
CA GLU A 62 13.26 11.56 -39.56
C GLU A 62 11.76 11.22 -39.41
N GLU A 63 11.23 10.47 -40.39
CA GLU A 63 9.89 9.87 -40.42
C GLU A 63 9.52 9.01 -39.18
N ILE A 64 10.45 8.27 -38.57
CA ILE A 64 10.17 7.49 -37.34
C ILE A 64 10.05 8.42 -36.13
N VAL A 65 10.93 9.41 -36.02
CA VAL A 65 10.90 10.39 -34.93
C VAL A 65 9.65 11.25 -35.00
N ASP A 66 9.27 11.65 -36.21
CA ASP A 66 8.03 12.39 -36.45
C ASP A 66 6.79 11.57 -36.03
N GLN A 67 6.83 10.25 -36.21
CA GLN A 67 5.77 9.35 -35.76
C GLN A 67 5.75 9.16 -34.23
N PHE A 68 6.86 9.34 -33.52
CA PHE A 68 6.87 9.24 -32.05
C PHE A 68 6.01 10.33 -31.38
N ALA A 69 5.99 11.54 -31.93
CA ALA A 69 5.09 12.60 -31.44
C ALA A 69 3.59 12.23 -31.57
N ARG A 70 3.28 11.29 -32.46
CA ARG A 70 1.92 10.81 -32.75
C ARG A 70 1.66 9.40 -32.21
N THR A 71 2.60 8.83 -31.47
CA THR A 71 2.48 7.49 -30.89
C THR A 71 2.26 7.58 -29.38
N ALA A 72 1.23 6.91 -28.87
CA ALA A 72 0.91 6.97 -27.45
C ALA A 72 1.97 6.25 -26.60
N LEU A 73 2.36 5.03 -26.98
CA LEU A 73 3.15 4.12 -26.15
C LEU A 73 4.33 3.50 -26.92
N LEU A 74 5.40 3.19 -26.22
CA LEU A 74 6.55 2.43 -26.74
C LEU A 74 6.62 1.06 -26.07
N ILE A 75 6.87 0.02 -26.85
CA ILE A 75 7.12 -1.34 -26.37
C ILE A 75 8.53 -1.73 -26.80
N SER A 76 9.44 -1.84 -25.84
CA SER A 76 10.84 -2.20 -26.09
C SER A 76 11.07 -3.67 -25.80
N VAL A 77 11.33 -4.47 -26.84
CA VAL A 77 11.68 -5.89 -26.71
C VAL A 77 13.17 -6.01 -26.39
N LEU A 78 13.47 -6.15 -25.09
CA LEU A 78 14.83 -6.21 -24.57
C LEU A 78 15.45 -7.60 -24.73
N THR A 79 16.66 -7.59 -25.27
CA THR A 79 17.58 -8.71 -25.42
C THR A 79 19.01 -8.18 -25.26
N PRO A 80 20.01 -9.06 -25.07
CA PRO A 80 21.42 -8.64 -25.12
C PRO A 80 21.78 -7.91 -26.43
N ARG A 81 21.15 -8.27 -27.56
CA ARG A 81 21.37 -7.57 -28.83
C ARG A 81 20.75 -6.17 -28.83
N TYR A 82 19.53 -6.02 -28.32
CA TYR A 82 18.83 -4.74 -28.25
C TYR A 82 19.69 -3.68 -27.55
N LEU A 83 20.28 -4.02 -26.40
CA LEU A 83 21.09 -3.09 -25.61
C LEU A 83 22.44 -2.74 -26.24
N LYS A 84 22.97 -3.62 -27.11
CA LYS A 84 24.18 -3.38 -27.91
C LYS A 84 23.89 -2.62 -29.20
N SER A 85 22.62 -2.44 -29.56
CA SER A 85 22.20 -1.72 -30.75
C SER A 85 22.11 -0.22 -30.46
N GLU A 86 23.02 0.57 -31.02
CA GLU A 86 22.95 2.04 -30.95
C GLU A 86 21.62 2.56 -31.49
N TRP A 87 21.08 1.88 -32.50
CA TRP A 87 19.81 2.23 -33.10
C TRP A 87 18.66 2.09 -32.10
N CYS A 88 18.51 0.93 -31.47
CA CYS A 88 17.43 0.67 -30.50
C CYS A 88 17.53 1.58 -29.26
N THR A 89 18.75 1.82 -28.76
CA THR A 89 18.95 2.71 -27.61
C THR A 89 18.67 4.18 -27.95
N ARG A 90 18.91 4.60 -29.20
CA ARG A 90 18.50 5.93 -29.70
C ARG A 90 16.98 6.05 -29.80
N GLU A 91 16.27 5.04 -30.31
CA GLU A 91 14.81 5.06 -30.41
C GLU A 91 14.13 5.32 -29.06
N ILE A 92 14.55 4.62 -28.00
CA ILE A 92 14.01 4.84 -26.65
C ILE A 92 14.25 6.29 -26.21
N ARG A 93 15.45 6.85 -26.42
CA ARG A 93 15.78 8.22 -26.01
C ARG A 93 14.91 9.24 -26.74
N GLU A 94 14.75 9.09 -28.04
CA GLU A 94 13.93 9.98 -28.86
C GLU A 94 12.45 9.87 -28.52
N PHE A 95 11.94 8.66 -28.29
CA PHE A 95 10.58 8.48 -27.80
C PHE A 95 10.38 9.14 -26.44
N CYS A 96 11.31 8.98 -25.49
CA CYS A 96 11.24 9.64 -24.19
C CYS A 96 11.17 11.17 -24.35
N ALA A 97 12.02 11.75 -25.20
CA ALA A 97 12.02 13.19 -25.47
C ALA A 97 10.75 13.68 -26.16
N ALA A 98 10.16 12.88 -27.06
CA ALA A 98 8.86 13.17 -27.66
C ALA A 98 7.72 13.04 -26.65
N ALA A 99 7.74 11.99 -25.83
CA ALA A 99 6.70 11.70 -24.84
C ALA A 99 6.56 12.83 -23.82
N GLU A 100 7.67 13.39 -23.34
CA GLU A 100 7.64 14.55 -22.43
C GLU A 100 6.90 15.76 -23.04
N ARG A 101 7.01 15.96 -24.35
CA ARG A 101 6.33 17.07 -25.06
C ARG A 101 4.85 16.79 -25.34
N THR A 102 4.41 15.53 -25.33
CA THR A 102 3.07 15.12 -25.76
C THR A 102 2.21 14.54 -24.64
N GLY A 103 2.44 14.97 -23.39
CA GLY A 103 1.66 14.52 -22.23
C GLY A 103 2.46 13.87 -21.10
N GLY A 104 3.79 14.02 -21.11
CA GLY A 104 4.70 13.46 -20.11
C GLY A 104 5.12 12.03 -20.44
N LEU A 105 6.35 11.64 -20.05
CA LEU A 105 6.82 10.25 -20.11
C LEU A 105 6.17 9.39 -19.02
N LEU A 106 5.92 10.01 -17.86
CA LEU A 106 5.24 9.42 -16.71
C LEU A 106 3.84 10.00 -16.61
N VAL A 107 2.84 9.13 -16.66
CA VAL A 107 1.43 9.46 -16.43
C VAL A 107 1.08 8.89 -15.07
N ASP A 108 0.91 9.77 -14.08
CA ASP A 108 0.90 9.41 -12.66
C ASP A 108 2.17 8.61 -12.28
N ASN A 109 2.05 7.34 -11.93
CA ASN A 109 3.16 6.44 -11.62
C ASN A 109 3.35 5.35 -12.70
N LYS A 110 2.92 5.61 -13.95
CA LYS A 110 3.04 4.68 -15.07
C LYS A 110 3.87 5.28 -16.20
N CYS A 111 4.85 4.52 -16.67
CA CYS A 111 5.67 4.91 -17.81
C CYS A 111 4.99 4.57 -19.13
N ARG A 112 5.10 5.46 -20.12
CA ARG A 112 4.64 5.21 -21.50
C ARG A 112 5.54 4.24 -22.28
N VAL A 113 6.59 3.73 -21.65
CA VAL A 113 7.49 2.69 -22.18
C VAL A 113 7.26 1.39 -21.43
N PHE A 114 6.90 0.34 -22.17
CA PHE A 114 6.75 -1.02 -21.68
C PHE A 114 8.00 -1.83 -22.05
N LYS A 115 8.75 -2.29 -21.05
CA LYS A 115 9.89 -3.20 -21.27
C LYS A 115 9.41 -4.63 -21.38
N VAL A 116 9.67 -5.29 -22.50
CA VAL A 116 9.37 -6.70 -22.75
C VAL A 116 10.71 -7.43 -22.77
N ILE A 117 11.08 -8.07 -21.66
CA ILE A 117 12.38 -8.73 -21.53
C ILE A 117 12.26 -10.12 -22.15
N LYS A 118 12.60 -10.26 -23.44
CA LYS A 118 12.54 -11.55 -24.14
C LYS A 118 13.62 -12.49 -23.62
N THR A 119 14.84 -11.99 -23.48
CA THR A 119 16.00 -12.72 -22.95
C THR A 119 16.62 -11.88 -21.84
N PRO A 120 17.04 -12.48 -20.69
CA PRO A 120 17.65 -11.73 -19.61
C PRO A 120 18.86 -10.93 -20.05
N VAL A 121 19.07 -9.79 -19.40
CA VAL A 121 20.16 -8.86 -19.67
C VAL A 121 20.89 -8.56 -18.37
N ASP A 122 22.22 -8.51 -18.43
CA ASP A 122 23.05 -8.33 -17.23
C ASP A 122 23.06 -6.87 -16.73
N SER A 123 22.80 -5.92 -17.62
CA SER A 123 22.82 -4.49 -17.31
C SER A 123 21.93 -3.70 -18.25
N GLU A 124 21.14 -2.79 -17.70
CA GLU A 124 20.29 -1.86 -18.46
C GLU A 124 20.87 -0.43 -18.49
N ALA A 125 22.16 -0.26 -18.17
CA ALA A 125 22.78 1.06 -18.00
C ALA A 125 22.75 1.95 -19.27
N CYS A 126 22.58 1.37 -20.46
CA CYS A 126 22.47 2.12 -21.71
C CYS A 126 21.07 2.74 -21.95
N LEU A 127 20.06 2.31 -21.19
CA LEU A 127 18.71 2.86 -21.22
C LEU A 127 18.66 4.20 -20.49
N PRO A 128 17.72 5.11 -20.83
CA PRO A 128 17.51 6.31 -20.04
C PRO A 128 17.21 5.96 -18.57
N PRO A 129 17.71 6.74 -17.58
CA PRO A 129 17.59 6.40 -16.16
C PRO A 129 16.16 6.09 -15.69
N VAL A 130 15.18 6.84 -16.20
CA VAL A 130 13.75 6.62 -15.92
C VAL A 130 13.30 5.24 -16.39
N ILE A 131 13.76 4.78 -17.56
CA ILE A 131 13.38 3.49 -18.15
C ILE A 131 14.09 2.33 -17.47
N GLY A 132 15.37 2.51 -17.09
CA GLY A 132 16.10 1.52 -16.31
C GLY A 132 15.43 1.19 -14.97
N GLN A 133 14.70 2.14 -14.37
CA GLN A 133 13.98 1.96 -13.10
C GLN A 133 12.60 1.32 -13.22
N VAL A 134 12.02 1.25 -14.43
CA VAL A 134 10.69 0.65 -14.68
C VAL A 134 10.78 -0.87 -14.59
N LEU A 135 9.74 -1.54 -14.09
CA LEU A 135 9.68 -3.01 -14.13
C LEU A 135 9.33 -3.52 -15.53
N GLY A 136 9.98 -4.59 -15.96
CA GLY A 136 9.71 -5.24 -17.25
C GLY A 136 8.78 -6.43 -17.16
N TYR A 137 8.21 -6.80 -18.31
CA TYR A 137 7.47 -8.04 -18.52
C TYR A 137 8.46 -9.09 -18.98
N GLU A 138 8.80 -10.02 -18.09
CA GLU A 138 9.74 -11.11 -18.37
C GLU A 138 9.11 -12.15 -19.29
N PHE A 139 9.52 -12.22 -20.55
CA PHE A 139 9.11 -13.24 -21.52
C PHE A 139 10.15 -14.38 -21.62
N PHE A 140 10.73 -14.75 -20.48
CA PHE A 140 11.57 -15.93 -20.32
C PHE A 140 11.18 -16.67 -19.03
N ALA A 141 11.61 -17.91 -18.90
CA ALA A 141 11.57 -18.69 -17.69
C ALA A 141 12.96 -19.28 -17.41
N LEU A 142 13.33 -19.42 -16.15
CA LEU A 142 14.53 -20.17 -15.75
C LEU A 142 14.14 -21.65 -15.63
N ASP A 143 14.92 -22.54 -16.21
CA ASP A 143 14.77 -23.98 -15.97
C ASP A 143 15.33 -24.40 -14.60
N GLU A 144 15.44 -25.70 -14.36
CA GLU A 144 15.94 -26.28 -13.11
C GLU A 144 17.39 -25.85 -12.83
N ASP A 145 18.20 -25.71 -13.89
CA ASP A 145 19.62 -25.35 -13.83
C ASP A 145 19.87 -23.83 -13.85
N GLN A 146 18.83 -23.02 -13.63
CA GLN A 146 18.87 -21.55 -13.75
C GLN A 146 19.24 -21.05 -15.16
N THR A 147 19.11 -21.89 -16.18
CA THR A 147 19.35 -21.47 -17.57
C THR A 147 18.11 -20.73 -18.07
N PRO A 148 18.27 -19.50 -18.58
CA PRO A 148 17.15 -18.75 -19.11
C PRO A 148 16.69 -19.33 -20.45
N ARG A 149 15.39 -19.54 -20.54
CA ARG A 149 14.69 -20.00 -21.73
C ARG A 149 13.62 -19.01 -22.11
N ASP A 150 13.73 -18.43 -23.31
CA ASP A 150 12.72 -17.55 -23.87
C ASP A 150 11.36 -18.27 -23.97
N LEU A 151 10.29 -17.57 -23.63
CA LEU A 151 8.92 -18.03 -23.81
C LEU A 151 8.54 -17.90 -25.29
N ASP A 152 8.73 -18.99 -26.03
CA ASP A 152 8.29 -19.10 -27.41
C ASP A 152 7.19 -20.18 -27.54
N PRO A 153 5.99 -19.84 -28.10
CA PRO A 153 4.92 -20.79 -28.40
C PRO A 153 5.30 -21.98 -29.27
N VAL A 154 6.44 -21.94 -29.96
CA VAL A 154 6.99 -23.06 -30.75
C VAL A 154 7.48 -24.20 -29.86
N PHE A 155 7.89 -23.91 -28.62
CA PHE A 155 8.41 -24.92 -27.68
C PHE A 155 7.31 -25.76 -26.98
N GLY A 156 6.06 -25.68 -27.43
CA GLY A 156 4.95 -26.51 -26.96
C GLY A 156 3.86 -25.77 -26.21
N ASP A 157 2.84 -26.50 -25.77
CA ASP A 157 1.60 -25.93 -25.24
C ASP A 157 1.79 -25.19 -23.90
N ALA A 158 2.66 -25.69 -23.01
CA ALA A 158 2.96 -25.01 -21.74
C ALA A 158 3.60 -23.63 -21.99
N SER A 159 4.63 -23.57 -22.84
CA SER A 159 5.27 -22.31 -23.25
C SER A 159 4.27 -21.37 -23.93
N ARG A 160 3.40 -21.90 -24.81
CA ARG A 160 2.32 -21.13 -25.44
C ARG A 160 1.35 -20.53 -24.41
N GLN A 161 0.90 -21.31 -23.44
CA GLN A 161 -0.03 -20.84 -22.40
C GLN A 161 0.60 -19.72 -21.57
N GLU A 162 1.85 -19.88 -21.16
CA GLU A 162 2.55 -18.85 -20.38
C GLU A 162 2.79 -17.57 -21.19
N PHE A 163 3.21 -17.72 -22.45
CA PHE A 163 3.34 -16.61 -23.39
C PHE A 163 2.02 -15.83 -23.53
N LEU A 164 0.91 -16.53 -23.77
CA LEU A 164 -0.41 -15.92 -23.89
C LEU A 164 -0.86 -15.26 -22.58
N ARG A 165 -0.58 -15.86 -21.43
CA ARG A 165 -0.88 -15.27 -20.11
C ARG A 165 -0.17 -13.93 -19.91
N LYS A 166 1.13 -13.89 -20.19
CA LYS A 166 1.94 -12.67 -20.04
C LYS A 166 1.54 -11.60 -21.05
N LEU A 167 1.27 -11.98 -22.30
CA LEU A 167 0.81 -11.06 -23.34
C LEU A 167 -0.57 -10.48 -23.02
N ASN A 168 -1.46 -11.29 -22.45
CA ASN A 168 -2.78 -10.86 -22.02
C ASN A 168 -2.70 -9.80 -20.91
N LYS A 169 -1.76 -9.96 -19.97
CA LYS A 169 -1.46 -8.98 -18.93
C LYS A 169 -0.87 -7.70 -19.52
N LEU A 170 0.11 -7.80 -20.41
CA LEU A 170 0.68 -6.65 -21.11
C LEU A 170 -0.39 -5.86 -21.89
N ALA A 171 -1.26 -6.55 -22.63
CA ALA A 171 -2.35 -5.92 -23.37
C ALA A 171 -3.33 -5.18 -22.44
N TRP A 172 -3.61 -5.73 -21.24
CA TRP A 172 -4.45 -5.07 -20.24
C TRP A 172 -3.80 -3.78 -19.72
N ASP A 173 -2.51 -3.82 -19.36
CA ASP A 173 -1.81 -2.64 -18.86
C ASP A 173 -1.65 -1.54 -19.94
N ILE A 174 -1.41 -1.93 -21.20
CA ILE A 174 -1.36 -1.02 -22.34
C ILE A 174 -2.72 -0.33 -22.54
N ALA A 175 -3.83 -1.08 -22.53
CA ALA A 175 -5.17 -0.54 -22.70
C ALA A 175 -5.51 0.50 -21.63
N GLN A 176 -5.23 0.18 -20.35
CA GLN A 176 -5.48 1.09 -19.23
C GLN A 176 -4.69 2.39 -19.34
N LEU A 177 -3.41 2.33 -19.72
CA LEU A 177 -2.59 3.52 -19.88
C LEU A 177 -3.01 4.35 -21.10
N TRP A 178 -3.40 3.69 -22.19
CA TRP A 178 -3.90 4.37 -23.38
C TRP A 178 -5.23 5.11 -23.10
N GLU A 179 -6.18 4.48 -22.42
CA GLU A 179 -7.45 5.12 -21.99
C GLU A 179 -7.18 6.37 -21.14
N GLN A 180 -6.27 6.29 -20.17
CA GLN A 180 -5.88 7.44 -19.33
C GLN A 180 -5.26 8.59 -20.13
N LEU A 181 -4.45 8.27 -21.13
CA LEU A 181 -3.86 9.28 -22.03
C LEU A 181 -4.92 9.94 -22.91
N ASP A 182 -5.92 9.17 -23.35
CA ASP A 182 -7.02 9.66 -24.18
C ASP A 182 -7.96 10.59 -23.40
N GLU A 183 -8.33 10.20 -22.17
CA GLU A 183 -9.17 10.99 -21.26
C GLU A 183 -8.54 12.34 -20.89
N ARG A 184 -7.25 12.38 -20.56
CA ARG A 184 -6.55 13.63 -20.20
C ARG A 184 -6.48 14.61 -21.37
N ARG A 185 -6.42 14.11 -22.59
CA ARG A 185 -6.21 14.93 -23.78
C ARG A 185 -7.53 15.41 -24.38
N THR A 186 -8.60 14.63 -24.24
CA THR A 186 -9.97 15.09 -24.52
C THR A 186 -10.39 16.17 -23.53
N ALA A 187 -10.08 16.02 -22.23
CA ALA A 187 -10.34 17.06 -21.22
C ALA A 187 -9.60 18.38 -21.49
N THR A 188 -8.36 18.32 -21.96
CA THR A 188 -7.58 19.54 -22.31
C THR A 188 -7.96 20.14 -23.66
N ALA A 189 -8.55 19.38 -24.59
CA ALA A 189 -9.02 19.89 -25.87
C ALA A 189 -10.35 20.65 -25.76
N ASP A 190 -11.25 20.23 -24.87
CA ASP A 190 -12.53 20.91 -24.63
C ASP A 190 -12.35 22.25 -23.87
N GLU A 191 -11.30 22.41 -23.06
CA GLU A 191 -11.00 23.68 -22.38
C GLU A 191 -10.48 24.78 -23.34
N VAL A 192 -9.84 24.41 -24.46
CA VAL A 192 -9.20 25.37 -25.39
C VAL A 192 -10.20 26.08 -26.31
N VAL A 193 -11.40 25.53 -26.53
CA VAL A 193 -12.41 26.15 -27.41
C VAL A 193 -13.15 27.30 -26.71
N THR A 194 -13.14 27.38 -25.37
CA THR A 194 -14.03 28.31 -24.66
C THR A 194 -13.44 29.59 -24.12
N ASN A 195 -12.12 29.81 -23.98
CA ASN A 195 -11.64 31.11 -23.48
C ASN A 195 -10.21 31.48 -23.89
N GLY A 196 -10.11 32.41 -24.84
CA GLY A 196 -8.97 33.31 -24.92
C GLY A 196 -8.98 34.27 -23.73
N ARG A 197 -8.39 33.84 -22.61
CA ARG A 197 -7.91 34.71 -21.52
C ARG A 197 -6.89 33.94 -20.69
N THR A 198 -5.65 34.40 -20.79
CA THR A 198 -4.50 33.92 -20.04
C THR A 198 -4.69 34.22 -18.56
N GLU A 199 -4.99 33.20 -17.76
CA GLU A 199 -4.69 33.23 -16.32
C GLU A 199 -4.07 31.90 -15.91
N ALA A 200 -2.87 31.99 -15.35
CA ALA A 200 -2.15 30.90 -14.75
C ALA A 200 -2.92 30.40 -13.52
N ALA A 201 -3.77 29.40 -13.72
CA ALA A 201 -4.44 28.68 -12.65
C ALA A 201 -3.83 27.28 -12.56
N THR A 202 -3.15 27.04 -11.45
CA THR A 202 -2.68 25.73 -11.00
C THR A 202 -3.90 24.87 -10.71
N THR A 203 -4.30 24.02 -11.65
CA THR A 203 -5.48 23.16 -11.53
C THR A 203 -5.18 21.99 -10.60
N GLN A 204 -5.46 22.17 -9.30
CA GLN A 204 -5.70 21.04 -8.40
C GLN A 204 -7.03 20.40 -8.79
N ALA A 205 -6.94 19.19 -9.36
CA ALA A 205 -8.08 18.31 -9.59
C ALA A 205 -8.86 18.06 -8.27
N PRO A 206 -10.15 17.67 -8.34
CA PRO A 206 -10.96 17.44 -7.14
C PRO A 206 -10.29 16.35 -6.30
N ARG A 207 -9.94 16.67 -5.04
CA ARG A 207 -9.35 15.70 -4.10
C ARG A 207 -10.42 14.68 -3.69
N GLY A 208 -10.64 13.67 -4.52
CA GLY A 208 -11.14 12.38 -4.05
C GLY A 208 -10.24 11.89 -2.92
N VAL A 209 -10.81 11.19 -1.93
CA VAL A 209 -10.06 10.64 -0.79
C VAL A 209 -8.93 9.77 -1.33
N ARG A 210 -7.69 10.26 -1.29
CA ARG A 210 -6.52 9.48 -1.69
C ARG A 210 -6.41 8.28 -0.77
N LYS A 211 -6.49 7.08 -1.36
CA LYS A 211 -6.28 5.81 -0.66
C LYS A 211 -4.87 5.72 -0.09
N PRO A 212 -4.68 5.02 1.04
CA PRO A 212 -3.35 4.84 1.63
C PRO A 212 -2.42 4.08 0.68
N ALA A 213 -1.12 4.37 0.75
CA ALA A 213 -0.11 3.57 0.06
C ALA A 213 0.17 2.27 0.85
N VAL A 214 0.48 1.20 0.12
CA VAL A 214 0.75 -0.13 0.65
C VAL A 214 2.15 -0.56 0.24
N PHE A 215 2.97 -0.95 1.20
CA PHE A 215 4.26 -1.57 0.93
C PHE A 215 4.04 -3.05 0.63
N LEU A 216 4.46 -3.52 -0.54
CA LEU A 216 4.44 -4.91 -0.95
C LEU A 216 5.88 -5.39 -1.17
N ALA A 217 6.39 -6.09 -0.17
CA ALA A 217 7.76 -6.57 -0.09
C ALA A 217 8.20 -7.33 -1.36
N GLN A 218 9.50 -7.27 -1.68
CA GLN A 218 10.11 -8.24 -2.59
C GLN A 218 10.05 -9.65 -2.01
N VAL A 219 9.98 -10.64 -2.89
CA VAL A 219 9.70 -12.04 -2.54
C VAL A 219 10.68 -13.00 -3.22
N SER A 220 10.76 -14.22 -2.70
CA SER A 220 11.46 -15.33 -3.35
C SER A 220 10.76 -15.76 -4.65
N ARG A 221 11.46 -16.50 -5.51
CA ARG A 221 10.98 -16.92 -6.84
C ARG A 221 9.60 -17.61 -6.76
N ASP A 222 9.41 -18.49 -5.79
CA ASP A 222 8.20 -19.28 -5.60
C ASP A 222 6.96 -18.44 -5.23
N GLN A 223 7.14 -17.23 -4.69
CA GLN A 223 6.04 -16.33 -4.30
C GLN A 223 5.76 -15.22 -5.31
N ARG A 224 6.49 -15.15 -6.44
CA ARG A 224 6.31 -14.08 -7.45
C ARG A 224 4.89 -14.03 -8.00
N ALA A 225 4.31 -15.17 -8.35
CA ALA A 225 2.94 -15.24 -8.87
C ALA A 225 1.91 -14.72 -7.84
N ALA A 226 2.06 -15.10 -6.57
CA ALA A 226 1.19 -14.62 -5.50
C ALA A 226 1.33 -13.10 -5.28
N ARG A 227 2.57 -12.59 -5.32
CA ARG A 227 2.85 -11.15 -5.25
C ARG A 227 2.19 -10.40 -6.39
N GLU A 228 2.32 -10.86 -7.63
CA GLU A 228 1.68 -10.25 -8.81
C GLU A 228 0.15 -10.20 -8.67
N MET A 229 -0.46 -11.27 -8.16
CA MET A 229 -1.91 -11.33 -7.94
C MET A 229 -2.38 -10.32 -6.88
N ILE A 230 -1.67 -10.20 -5.76
CA ILE A 230 -1.98 -9.24 -4.70
C ILE A 230 -1.75 -7.80 -5.21
N GLU A 231 -0.64 -7.56 -5.91
CA GLU A 231 -0.33 -6.25 -6.50
C GLU A 231 -1.41 -5.79 -7.50
N ALA A 232 -1.81 -6.68 -8.41
CA ALA A 232 -2.87 -6.40 -9.37
C ALA A 232 -4.21 -6.13 -8.68
N GLY A 233 -4.52 -6.89 -7.63
CA GLY A 233 -5.70 -6.68 -6.79
C GLY A 233 -5.69 -5.29 -6.14
N LEU A 234 -4.59 -4.93 -5.46
CA LEU A 234 -4.43 -3.63 -4.81
C LEU A 234 -4.55 -2.47 -5.81
N LYS A 235 -3.84 -2.55 -6.94
CA LYS A 235 -3.88 -1.51 -7.98
C LYS A 235 -5.27 -1.36 -8.58
N ARG A 236 -5.98 -2.47 -8.84
CA ARG A 236 -7.37 -2.45 -9.34
C ARG A 236 -8.32 -1.75 -8.38
N HIS A 237 -8.07 -1.81 -7.07
CA HIS A 237 -8.88 -1.13 -6.06
C HIS A 237 -8.38 0.29 -5.75
N GLY A 238 -7.44 0.84 -6.53
CA GLY A 238 -6.97 2.22 -6.42
C GLY A 238 -5.91 2.48 -5.35
N TYR A 239 -5.30 1.44 -4.78
CA TYR A 239 -4.18 1.60 -3.85
C TYR A 239 -2.87 1.89 -4.59
N VAL A 240 -2.05 2.79 -4.04
CA VAL A 240 -0.66 2.96 -4.47
C VAL A 240 0.17 1.84 -3.85
N VAL A 241 0.91 1.09 -4.66
CA VAL A 241 1.76 -0.01 -4.18
C VAL A 241 3.22 0.39 -4.33
N LEU A 242 3.94 0.36 -3.21
CA LEU A 242 5.39 0.61 -3.14
C LEU A 242 6.14 -0.69 -2.77
N PRO A 243 7.42 -0.85 -3.14
CA PRO A 243 8.14 0.01 -4.06
C PRO A 243 7.56 -0.10 -5.48
N ASP A 244 7.51 1.04 -6.19
CA ASP A 244 7.02 1.15 -7.57
C ASP A 244 8.14 1.06 -8.63
N ARG A 245 9.37 0.86 -8.16
CA ARG A 245 10.61 0.72 -8.92
C ARG A 245 11.46 -0.41 -8.34
N GLN A 246 12.42 -0.88 -9.13
CA GLN A 246 13.38 -1.87 -8.64
C GLN A 246 14.25 -1.27 -7.54
N LEU A 247 14.43 -2.01 -6.44
CA LEU A 247 15.27 -1.59 -5.33
C LEU A 247 16.74 -1.91 -5.63
N PRO A 248 17.69 -1.11 -5.12
CA PRO A 248 19.12 -1.36 -5.25
C PRO A 248 19.51 -2.75 -4.72
N LEU A 249 20.58 -3.32 -5.28
CA LEU A 249 21.20 -4.55 -4.79
C LEU A 249 22.41 -4.29 -3.90
N ASP A 250 22.71 -3.03 -3.59
CA ASP A 250 23.63 -2.64 -2.52
C ASP A 250 22.86 -2.54 -1.20
N GLU A 251 23.37 -3.13 -0.12
CA GLU A 251 22.63 -3.26 1.16
C GLU A 251 22.28 -1.91 1.78
N GLU A 252 23.22 -0.96 1.83
CA GLU A 252 22.99 0.36 2.44
C GLU A 252 21.94 1.15 1.66
N MET A 253 22.09 1.20 0.34
CA MET A 253 21.14 1.87 -0.55
C MET A 253 19.76 1.20 -0.56
N PHE A 254 19.73 -0.13 -0.45
CA PHE A 254 18.50 -0.91 -0.32
C PHE A 254 17.75 -0.55 0.96
N VAL A 255 18.44 -0.55 2.10
CA VAL A 255 17.86 -0.19 3.40
C VAL A 255 17.25 1.22 3.32
N CYS A 256 18.00 2.22 2.85
CA CYS A 256 17.48 3.58 2.71
C CYS A 256 16.24 3.66 1.80
N ALA A 257 16.24 2.93 0.68
CA ALA A 257 15.12 2.93 -0.25
C ALA A 257 13.86 2.27 0.35
N VAL A 258 14.02 1.17 1.10
CA VAL A 258 12.94 0.48 1.78
C VAL A 258 12.36 1.34 2.90
N GLU A 259 13.20 1.97 3.72
CA GLU A 259 12.76 2.89 4.78
C GLU A 259 11.96 4.06 4.21
N SER A 260 12.44 4.65 3.10
CA SER A 260 11.72 5.72 2.41
C SER A 260 10.35 5.27 1.89
N CYS A 261 10.23 4.04 1.40
CA CYS A 261 8.94 3.48 0.97
C CYS A 261 8.01 3.21 2.16
N LEU A 262 8.52 2.58 3.22
CA LEU A 262 7.75 2.26 4.43
C LEU A 262 7.21 3.51 5.11
N ALA A 263 7.99 4.60 5.16
CA ALA A 263 7.58 5.89 5.72
C ALA A 263 6.37 6.52 5.01
N GLN A 264 6.08 6.12 3.77
CA GLN A 264 4.96 6.62 2.97
C GLN A 264 3.73 5.69 3.05
N CYS A 265 3.88 4.48 3.60
CA CYS A 265 2.85 3.46 3.59
C CYS A 265 2.07 3.42 4.91
N ALA A 266 0.79 3.09 4.83
CA ALA A 266 -0.04 2.83 6.01
C ALA A 266 -0.10 1.33 6.35
N PHE A 267 0.29 0.47 5.40
CA PHE A 267 0.23 -0.98 5.54
C PHE A 267 1.41 -1.65 4.83
N SER A 268 1.95 -2.72 5.40
CA SER A 268 3.04 -3.51 4.82
C SER A 268 2.66 -4.98 4.65
N ILE A 269 2.98 -5.57 3.50
CA ILE A 269 2.65 -6.96 3.17
C ILE A 269 3.95 -7.71 2.83
N HIS A 270 4.18 -8.82 3.51
CA HIS A 270 5.35 -9.69 3.32
C HIS A 270 4.88 -11.12 3.00
N LEU A 271 5.31 -11.65 1.85
CA LEU A 271 4.99 -13.01 1.42
C LEU A 271 6.27 -13.86 1.53
N ILE A 272 6.26 -14.86 2.39
CA ILE A 272 7.44 -15.64 2.75
C ILE A 272 7.33 -17.03 2.12
N GLY A 273 8.27 -17.34 1.22
CA GLY A 273 8.31 -18.61 0.48
C GLY A 273 9.37 -19.60 0.98
N ASN A 274 9.59 -20.64 0.17
CA ASN A 274 10.60 -21.66 0.44
C ASN A 274 12.03 -21.19 0.12
N GLY A 275 12.19 -20.25 -0.80
CA GLY A 275 13.49 -19.67 -1.13
C GLY A 275 13.93 -18.59 -0.14
N TYR A 276 15.23 -18.49 0.12
CA TYR A 276 15.79 -17.42 0.98
C TYR A 276 15.66 -16.02 0.36
N GLY A 277 15.69 -15.95 -0.98
CA GLY A 277 15.66 -14.71 -1.75
C GLY A 277 17.05 -14.19 -2.10
N VAL A 278 17.09 -13.07 -2.83
CA VAL A 278 18.34 -12.41 -3.22
C VAL A 278 19.01 -11.83 -1.99
N VAL A 279 20.35 -11.90 -1.92
CA VAL A 279 21.17 -11.23 -0.90
C VAL A 279 21.83 -10.02 -1.58
N PRO A 280 21.63 -8.79 -1.07
CA PRO A 280 22.32 -7.63 -1.59
C PRO A 280 23.82 -7.66 -1.24
N ASP A 281 24.61 -6.94 -2.00
CA ASP A 281 26.02 -6.70 -1.73
C ASP A 281 26.13 -5.87 -0.44
N GLY A 282 26.61 -6.51 0.62
CA GLY A 282 26.68 -5.90 1.94
C GLY A 282 27.22 -6.83 3.03
N PRO A 283 27.56 -6.28 4.20
CA PRO A 283 28.21 -7.02 5.26
C PRO A 283 27.27 -7.97 5.99
N SER A 284 25.94 -7.76 5.96
CA SER A 284 25.03 -8.55 6.78
C SER A 284 24.76 -9.94 6.23
N GLN A 285 24.95 -10.14 4.92
CA GLN A 285 24.68 -11.40 4.21
C GLN A 285 23.23 -11.90 4.39
N ARG A 286 22.30 -10.98 4.69
CA ARG A 286 20.87 -11.27 4.86
C ARG A 286 20.11 -11.00 3.57
N SER A 287 19.11 -11.82 3.27
CA SER A 287 18.31 -11.60 2.06
C SER A 287 17.45 -10.35 2.12
N LEU A 288 17.06 -9.82 0.96
CA LEU A 288 16.12 -8.71 0.83
C LEU A 288 14.81 -8.96 1.58
N VAL A 289 14.35 -10.21 1.62
CA VAL A 289 13.11 -10.61 2.31
C VAL A 289 13.26 -10.44 3.83
N VAL A 290 14.41 -10.87 4.38
CA VAL A 290 14.74 -10.72 5.81
C VAL A 290 14.86 -9.24 6.18
N LEU A 291 15.68 -8.49 5.43
CA LEU A 291 15.94 -7.07 5.68
C LEU A 291 14.64 -6.25 5.64
N GLN A 292 13.79 -6.45 4.63
CA GLN A 292 12.50 -5.75 4.56
C GLN A 292 11.59 -6.07 5.75
N ASN A 293 11.56 -7.32 6.22
CA ASN A 293 10.75 -7.69 7.38
C ASN A 293 11.24 -6.99 8.65
N GLU A 294 12.55 -6.96 8.87
CA GLU A 294 13.15 -6.27 10.03
C GLU A 294 12.89 -4.76 10.00
N LEU A 295 13.11 -4.11 8.85
CA LEU A 295 12.85 -2.68 8.67
C LEU A 295 11.37 -2.34 8.88
N ALA A 296 10.47 -3.18 8.38
CA ALA A 296 9.05 -3.02 8.61
C ALA A 296 8.68 -3.22 10.09
N ALA A 297 9.29 -4.18 10.79
CA ALA A 297 9.07 -4.39 12.23
C ALA A 297 9.58 -3.19 13.06
N ALA A 298 10.71 -2.60 12.67
CA ALA A 298 11.19 -1.35 13.26
C ALA A 298 10.20 -0.20 13.03
N HIS A 299 9.67 -0.06 11.81
CA HIS A 299 8.61 0.92 11.52
C HIS A 299 7.32 0.67 12.32
N SER A 300 6.96 -0.59 12.57
CA SER A 300 5.84 -0.92 13.47
C SER A 300 6.09 -0.41 14.88
N ARG A 301 7.32 -0.54 15.38
CA ARG A 301 7.71 -0.06 16.72
C ARG A 301 7.63 1.45 16.83
N ASP A 302 8.21 2.14 15.85
CA ASP A 302 8.44 3.58 15.94
C ASP A 302 7.23 4.41 15.49
N ARG A 303 6.43 3.87 14.54
CA ARG A 303 5.32 4.59 13.90
C ARG A 303 4.00 3.83 13.88
N GLY A 304 3.92 2.67 14.53
CA GLY A 304 2.69 1.88 14.59
C GLY A 304 2.26 1.27 13.26
N LEU A 305 3.17 1.14 12.29
CA LEU A 305 2.89 0.55 10.97
C LEU A 305 2.20 -0.81 11.12
N LYS A 306 1.05 -0.98 10.45
CA LYS A 306 0.34 -2.25 10.41
C LYS A 306 0.95 -3.14 9.33
N ARG A 307 1.11 -4.42 9.63
CA ARG A 307 1.73 -5.37 8.72
C ARG A 307 0.92 -6.65 8.59
N LEU A 308 1.14 -7.38 7.51
CA LEU A 308 0.67 -8.73 7.30
C LEU A 308 1.84 -9.57 6.78
N ILE A 309 2.06 -10.70 7.43
CA ILE A 309 3.08 -11.68 7.04
C ILE A 309 2.34 -12.95 6.65
N TRP A 310 2.52 -13.39 5.40
CA TRP A 310 1.94 -14.64 4.93
C TRP A 310 3.02 -15.69 4.73
N ILE A 311 2.78 -16.87 5.30
CA ILE A 311 3.59 -18.06 5.09
C ILE A 311 2.67 -19.15 4.54
N PRO A 312 2.79 -19.56 3.26
CA PRO A 312 1.97 -20.62 2.70
C PRO A 312 2.09 -21.93 3.50
N PRO A 313 1.01 -22.74 3.60
CA PRO A 313 1.07 -24.04 4.24
C PRO A 313 2.16 -24.94 3.62
N GLY A 314 2.93 -25.62 4.46
CA GLY A 314 4.01 -26.49 4.01
C GLY A 314 5.31 -25.78 3.63
N THR A 315 5.41 -24.46 3.83
CA THR A 315 6.68 -23.73 3.64
C THR A 315 7.67 -24.13 4.73
N ALA A 316 8.65 -24.93 4.35
CA ALA A 316 9.69 -25.41 5.26
C ALA A 316 11.00 -24.67 5.09
N GLY A 317 11.27 -24.08 3.93
CA GLY A 317 12.56 -23.43 3.62
C GLY A 317 13.60 -24.41 3.07
N GLU A 318 14.09 -24.13 1.86
CA GLU A 318 15.06 -24.99 1.15
C GLU A 318 16.46 -24.92 1.78
N GLN A 319 16.83 -23.74 2.28
CA GLN A 319 18.18 -23.45 2.80
C GLN A 319 18.18 -23.30 4.32
N PRO A 320 19.30 -23.62 5.03
CA PRO A 320 19.40 -23.42 6.48
C PRO A 320 19.06 -22.01 6.94
N ALA A 321 19.51 -20.99 6.20
CA ALA A 321 19.22 -19.58 6.51
C ALA A 321 17.72 -19.26 6.41
N GLN A 322 17.01 -19.81 5.41
CA GLN A 322 15.56 -19.63 5.28
C GLN A 322 14.79 -20.38 6.35
N ARG A 323 15.23 -21.60 6.71
CA ARG A 323 14.66 -22.34 7.84
C ARG A 323 14.76 -21.56 9.14
N ALA A 324 15.94 -21.00 9.41
CA ALA A 324 16.18 -20.17 10.57
C ALA A 324 15.26 -18.93 10.56
N PHE A 325 15.16 -18.23 9.43
CA PHE A 325 14.28 -17.06 9.30
C PHE A 325 12.80 -17.39 9.50
N ILE A 326 12.30 -18.48 8.91
CA ILE A 326 10.91 -18.94 9.13
C ILE A 326 10.70 -19.29 10.61
N ALA A 327 11.64 -20.01 11.24
CA ALA A 327 11.57 -20.31 12.66
C ALA A 327 11.52 -19.04 13.52
N THR A 328 12.35 -18.04 13.22
CA THR A 328 12.30 -16.72 13.87
C THR A 328 10.93 -16.05 13.67
N LEU A 329 10.39 -16.03 12.45
CA LEU A 329 9.07 -15.47 12.18
C LEU A 329 7.94 -16.17 12.95
N LEU A 330 8.08 -17.45 13.29
CA LEU A 330 7.07 -18.20 14.02
C LEU A 330 7.20 -18.10 15.55
N SER A 331 8.38 -17.74 16.07
CA SER A 331 8.69 -17.81 17.50
C SER A 331 9.09 -16.49 18.15
N ASP A 332 9.54 -15.51 17.37
CA ASP A 332 10.06 -14.23 17.86
C ASP A 332 9.02 -13.11 17.72
N ALA A 333 8.56 -12.58 18.85
CA ALA A 333 7.60 -11.48 18.91
C ALA A 333 8.15 -10.18 18.27
N SER A 334 9.48 -9.98 18.29
CA SER A 334 10.09 -8.81 17.67
C SER A 334 10.01 -8.87 16.15
N ALA A 335 10.17 -10.05 15.57
CA ALA A 335 10.05 -10.28 14.13
C ALA A 335 8.60 -10.15 13.64
N GLN A 336 7.63 -10.45 14.52
CA GLN A 336 6.19 -10.33 14.28
C GLN A 336 5.62 -8.95 14.65
N LEU A 337 6.41 -8.03 15.20
CA LEU A 337 5.88 -6.78 15.77
C LEU A 337 5.01 -5.99 14.78
N GLY A 338 3.77 -5.70 15.18
CA GLY A 338 2.78 -5.01 14.36
C GLY A 338 2.24 -5.81 13.16
N ALA A 339 2.55 -7.11 13.05
CA ALA A 339 2.09 -7.98 11.97
C ALA A 339 0.99 -8.95 12.40
N ASP A 340 -0.01 -9.11 11.54
CA ASP A 340 -0.87 -10.28 11.53
C ASP A 340 -0.17 -11.39 10.72
N LEU A 341 0.26 -12.46 11.39
CA LEU A 341 0.89 -13.62 10.74
C LEU A 341 -0.18 -14.65 10.33
N LEU A 342 -0.21 -14.99 9.05
CA LEU A 342 -1.21 -15.90 8.47
C LEU A 342 -0.56 -17.10 7.80
N THR A 343 -1.11 -18.28 8.08
CA THR A 343 -0.81 -19.53 7.42
C THR A 343 -2.09 -20.07 6.77
N GLY A 344 -2.21 -19.91 5.45
CA GLY A 344 -3.45 -20.20 4.73
C GLY A 344 -3.29 -20.07 3.23
N ASP A 345 -4.38 -20.27 2.48
CA ASP A 345 -4.35 -20.05 1.04
C ASP A 345 -4.32 -18.56 0.66
N ILE A 346 -4.08 -18.30 -0.61
CA ILE A 346 -3.97 -16.93 -1.13
C ILE A 346 -5.28 -16.14 -1.06
N GLU A 347 -6.44 -16.81 -1.10
CA GLU A 347 -7.74 -16.13 -1.01
C GLU A 347 -7.99 -15.61 0.42
N SER A 348 -7.59 -16.39 1.42
CA SER A 348 -7.59 -15.97 2.82
C SER A 348 -6.71 -14.73 3.05
N VAL A 349 -5.55 -14.68 2.38
CA VAL A 349 -4.66 -13.51 2.43
C VAL A 349 -5.29 -12.29 1.78
N LYS A 350 -5.90 -12.43 0.60
CA LYS A 350 -6.60 -11.31 -0.07
C LYS A 350 -7.72 -10.76 0.81
N GLY A 351 -8.50 -11.63 1.46
CA GLY A 351 -9.54 -11.24 2.40
C GLY A 351 -8.97 -10.48 3.60
N ALA A 352 -7.89 -10.97 4.19
CA ALA A 352 -7.23 -10.32 5.32
C ALA A 352 -6.62 -8.96 4.94
N VAL A 353 -5.98 -8.85 3.78
CA VAL A 353 -5.46 -7.58 3.24
C VAL A 353 -6.59 -6.58 3.06
N HIS A 354 -7.72 -6.99 2.45
CA HIS A 354 -8.86 -6.11 2.28
C HIS A 354 -9.44 -5.63 3.62
N ALA A 355 -9.65 -6.55 4.57
CA ALA A 355 -10.14 -6.22 5.91
C ALA A 355 -9.19 -5.30 6.69
N ALA A 356 -7.87 -5.47 6.54
CA ALA A 356 -6.89 -4.57 7.15
C ALA A 356 -6.94 -3.17 6.54
N LEU A 357 -6.99 -3.07 5.21
CA LEU A 357 -7.05 -1.78 4.51
C LEU A 357 -8.34 -1.03 4.80
N THR A 358 -9.50 -1.71 4.87
CA THR A 358 -10.77 -1.08 5.25
C THR A 358 -10.71 -0.49 6.66
N ARG A 359 -10.09 -1.21 7.63
CA ARG A 359 -9.89 -0.68 8.99
C ARG A 359 -8.99 0.56 8.99
N ILE A 360 -7.92 0.54 8.21
CA ILE A 360 -6.99 1.68 8.08
C ILE A 360 -7.70 2.89 7.45
N GLU A 361 -8.49 2.68 6.39
CA GLU A 361 -9.26 3.74 5.75
C GLU A 361 -10.30 4.34 6.69
N LEU A 362 -10.99 3.52 7.47
CA LEU A 362 -11.96 3.98 8.46
C LEU A 362 -11.28 4.80 9.57
N ALA A 363 -10.13 4.34 10.06
CA ALA A 363 -9.32 5.07 11.05
C ALA A 363 -8.85 6.42 10.50
N GLN A 364 -8.28 6.45 9.29
CA GLN A 364 -7.80 7.68 8.64
C GLN A 364 -8.94 8.65 8.30
N THR A 365 -10.12 8.15 7.94
CA THR A 365 -11.31 8.99 7.71
C THR A 365 -11.77 9.63 9.01
N THR A 366 -11.74 8.86 10.11
CA THR A 366 -12.08 9.37 11.46
C THR A 366 -11.06 10.40 11.95
N GLU A 367 -9.76 10.16 11.72
CA GLU A 367 -8.69 11.11 12.04
C GLU A 367 -8.75 12.37 11.17
N ARG A 368 -9.04 12.26 9.86
CA ARG A 368 -9.22 13.42 8.97
C ARG A 368 -10.47 14.23 9.30
N ALA A 369 -11.54 13.59 9.73
CA ALA A 369 -12.73 14.28 10.24
C ALA A 369 -12.44 15.04 11.55
N ARG A 370 -11.39 14.65 12.28
CA ARG A 370 -10.88 15.31 13.49
C ARG A 370 -9.76 16.33 13.21
N ALA A 371 -9.13 16.30 12.04
CA ALA A 371 -8.11 17.26 11.65
C ALA A 371 -8.78 18.62 11.36
N PRO A 372 -8.32 19.73 11.98
CA PRO A 372 -8.96 21.01 11.79
C PRO A 372 -8.82 21.46 10.33
N ALA A 373 -9.94 21.75 9.68
CA ALA A 373 -9.94 22.56 8.48
C ALA A 373 -9.33 23.92 8.84
N ASN A 374 -8.34 24.37 8.08
CA ASN A 374 -7.63 25.65 8.29
C ASN A 374 -8.59 26.76 8.75
N GLY A 375 -8.49 27.11 10.03
CA GLY A 375 -9.35 28.07 10.70
C GLY A 375 -9.39 27.75 12.18
N ALA A 376 -8.73 28.58 12.99
CA ALA A 376 -8.62 28.40 14.44
C ALA A 376 -9.97 28.06 15.07
N THR A 377 -10.08 26.84 15.61
CA THR A 377 -11.10 26.46 16.58
C THR A 377 -10.45 25.47 17.55
N GLU A 378 -10.62 25.74 18.84
CA GLU A 378 -10.04 24.99 19.95
C GLU A 378 -10.25 23.48 19.75
N SER A 379 -9.17 22.68 19.80
CA SER A 379 -9.30 21.23 19.78
C SER A 379 -9.92 20.77 21.09
N HIS A 380 -11.24 20.52 21.07
CA HIS A 380 -11.94 19.94 22.21
C HIS A 380 -11.45 18.51 22.44
N LYS A 381 -10.88 18.26 23.63
CA LYS A 381 -10.43 16.94 24.06
C LYS A 381 -11.64 16.04 24.37
N ALA A 382 -11.59 14.79 23.94
CA ALA A 382 -12.70 13.84 24.06
C ALA A 382 -12.54 12.92 25.29
N VAL A 383 -13.55 12.88 26.15
CA VAL A 383 -13.66 12.02 27.32
C VAL A 383 -14.72 10.94 27.07
N TYR A 384 -14.35 9.67 27.23
CA TYR A 384 -15.31 8.58 27.26
C TYR A 384 -15.72 8.29 28.71
N LEU A 385 -16.96 8.61 29.05
CA LEU A 385 -17.54 8.39 30.38
C LEU A 385 -18.27 7.04 30.39
N LEU A 386 -17.55 6.00 30.79
CA LEU A 386 -18.05 4.63 30.88
C LEU A 386 -18.87 4.44 32.16
N CYS A 387 -20.13 4.05 32.03
CA CYS A 387 -21.05 3.91 33.16
C CYS A 387 -21.99 2.71 32.98
N ASP A 388 -22.67 2.29 34.05
CA ASP A 388 -23.79 1.35 33.97
C ASP A 388 -25.01 2.05 33.33
N GLU A 389 -25.94 1.29 32.73
CA GLU A 389 -27.16 1.86 32.14
C GLU A 389 -28.01 2.59 33.18
N ARG A 390 -28.01 2.06 34.42
CA ARG A 390 -28.77 2.61 35.55
C ARG A 390 -28.27 3.99 35.97
N ASP A 391 -27.02 4.33 35.66
CA ASP A 391 -26.37 5.59 36.04
C ASP A 391 -26.68 6.75 35.10
N ARG A 392 -27.42 6.53 34.01
CA ARG A 392 -27.68 7.52 32.96
C ARG A 392 -28.21 8.86 33.45
N ARG A 393 -28.97 8.88 34.55
CA ARG A 393 -29.49 10.12 35.15
C ARG A 393 -28.43 10.82 36.01
N ASP A 394 -27.66 10.05 36.75
CA ASP A 394 -26.72 10.54 37.76
C ASP A 394 -25.42 11.09 37.14
N ILE A 395 -25.08 10.66 35.92
CA ILE A 395 -23.95 11.22 35.17
C ILE A 395 -24.22 12.59 34.53
N VAL A 396 -25.48 13.03 34.44
CA VAL A 396 -25.84 14.27 33.72
C VAL A 396 -25.15 15.53 34.30
N PRO A 397 -25.09 15.75 35.62
CA PRO A 397 -24.34 16.87 36.21
C PRO A 397 -22.85 16.84 35.85
N LEU A 398 -22.25 15.65 35.88
CA LEU A 398 -20.85 15.43 35.52
C LEU A 398 -20.58 15.77 34.05
N ILE A 399 -21.43 15.28 33.14
CA ILE A 399 -21.35 15.59 31.71
C ILE A 399 -21.44 17.10 31.48
N ARG A 400 -22.39 17.79 32.13
CA ARG A 400 -22.56 19.24 31.99
C ARG A 400 -21.33 20.00 32.45
N HIS A 401 -20.72 19.58 33.56
CA HIS A 401 -19.52 20.20 34.08
C HIS A 401 -18.32 20.02 33.14
N LEU A 402 -18.04 18.79 32.70
CA LEU A 402 -16.96 18.51 31.74
C LEU A 402 -17.14 19.27 30.42
N ARG A 403 -18.38 19.35 29.90
CA ARG A 403 -18.70 20.14 28.70
C ARG A 403 -18.52 21.65 28.91
N SER A 404 -18.88 22.18 30.08
CA SER A 404 -18.62 23.59 30.41
C SER A 404 -17.12 23.92 30.47
N ALA A 405 -16.28 22.91 30.70
CA ALA A 405 -14.83 23.00 30.60
C ALA A 405 -14.31 22.74 29.16
N GLY A 406 -15.15 22.77 28.13
CA GLY A 406 -14.73 22.63 26.74
C GLY A 406 -14.24 21.22 26.38
N LEU A 407 -14.68 20.19 27.11
CA LEU A 407 -14.40 18.79 26.77
C LEU A 407 -15.60 18.18 26.04
N GLU A 408 -15.33 17.37 25.03
CA GLU A 408 -16.34 16.54 24.39
C GLU A 408 -16.57 15.29 25.25
N VAL A 409 -17.82 14.98 25.60
CA VAL A 409 -18.13 13.83 26.47
C VAL A 409 -19.08 12.87 25.78
N THR A 410 -18.65 11.62 25.65
CA THR A 410 -19.42 10.49 25.11
C THR A 410 -19.71 9.46 26.18
N THR A 411 -20.84 8.75 26.08
CA THR A 411 -21.29 7.70 27.02
C THR A 411 -21.49 6.38 26.29
N PRO A 412 -21.73 5.22 26.93
CA PRO A 412 -21.99 3.97 26.21
C PRO A 412 -23.34 4.00 25.46
N VAL A 413 -23.42 3.24 24.35
CA VAL A 413 -24.69 2.81 23.75
C VAL A 413 -25.17 1.62 24.56
N PHE A 414 -26.44 1.62 24.94
CA PHE A 414 -27.07 0.51 25.67
C PHE A 414 -28.20 -0.15 24.88
N THR A 415 -28.73 0.53 23.86
CA THR A 415 -29.88 0.08 23.06
C THR A 415 -29.47 -0.17 21.62
N GLY A 416 -29.80 -1.34 21.07
CA GLY A 416 -29.51 -1.74 19.70
C GLY A 416 -29.19 -3.22 19.59
N ASP A 417 -28.79 -3.66 18.40
CA ASP A 417 -28.21 -4.99 18.23
C ASP A 417 -26.89 -5.12 19.00
N ALA A 418 -26.62 -6.29 19.58
CA ALA A 418 -25.48 -6.52 20.45
C ALA A 418 -24.13 -6.30 19.73
N ALA A 419 -24.03 -6.64 18.45
CA ALA A 419 -22.81 -6.41 17.67
C ALA A 419 -22.60 -4.92 17.42
N THR A 420 -23.66 -4.20 17.03
CA THR A 420 -23.62 -2.75 16.80
C THR A 420 -23.29 -1.96 18.07
N VAL A 421 -23.87 -2.37 19.22
CA VAL A 421 -23.59 -1.75 20.52
C VAL A 421 -22.13 -1.95 20.92
N ARG A 422 -21.60 -3.17 20.72
CA ARG A 422 -20.20 -3.48 21.01
C ARG A 422 -19.24 -2.68 20.13
N GLU A 423 -19.50 -2.64 18.83
CA GLU A 423 -18.68 -1.90 17.87
C GLU A 423 -18.66 -0.39 18.19
N ALA A 424 -19.83 0.20 18.46
CA ALA A 424 -19.93 1.63 18.80
C ALA A 424 -19.18 1.98 20.09
N ASN A 425 -19.27 1.14 21.12
CA ASN A 425 -18.57 1.36 22.39
C ASN A 425 -17.05 1.15 22.25
N GLN A 426 -16.63 0.17 21.44
CA GLN A 426 -15.22 -0.03 21.10
C GLN A 426 -14.64 1.17 20.33
N GLN A 427 -15.41 1.74 19.40
CA GLN A 427 -15.00 2.92 18.64
C GLN A 427 -14.87 4.16 19.55
N ARG A 428 -15.79 4.37 20.50
CA ARG A 428 -15.69 5.48 21.46
C ARG A 428 -14.46 5.37 22.34
N LEU A 429 -14.18 4.17 22.85
CA LEU A 429 -12.99 3.91 23.64
C LEU A 429 -11.69 4.10 22.83
N ALA A 430 -11.66 3.64 21.59
CA ALA A 430 -10.50 3.76 20.70
C ALA A 430 -10.19 5.21 20.27
N THR A 431 -11.15 6.12 20.43
CA THR A 431 -11.08 7.47 19.88
C THR A 431 -11.14 8.56 20.96
N CYS A 432 -11.16 8.20 22.24
CA CYS A 432 -11.12 9.15 23.35
C CYS A 432 -9.68 9.52 23.76
N ASP A 433 -9.51 10.72 24.32
CA ASP A 433 -8.25 11.19 24.92
C ASP A 433 -8.12 10.74 26.39
N ALA A 434 -9.24 10.45 27.07
CA ALA A 434 -9.25 9.90 28.43
C ALA A 434 -10.54 9.13 28.71
N VAL A 435 -10.48 8.23 29.70
CA VAL A 435 -11.63 7.45 30.17
C VAL A 435 -11.94 7.83 31.62
N ILE A 436 -13.22 8.06 31.91
CA ILE A 436 -13.74 8.07 33.27
C ILE A 436 -14.63 6.84 33.43
N LEU A 437 -14.24 5.93 34.31
CA LEU A 437 -15.08 4.82 34.74
C LEU A 437 -15.95 5.29 35.90
N PHE A 438 -17.23 5.56 35.62
CA PHE A 438 -18.22 5.99 36.60
C PHE A 438 -18.79 4.79 37.34
N TYR A 439 -18.46 4.67 38.62
CA TYR A 439 -18.88 3.59 39.50
C TYR A 439 -20.03 4.05 40.43
N GLY A 440 -21.24 4.05 39.86
CA GLY A 440 -22.51 4.35 40.53
C GLY A 440 -23.29 3.09 40.90
N ALA A 441 -24.42 2.85 40.26
CA ALA A 441 -25.31 1.71 40.52
C ALA A 441 -24.76 0.35 40.08
N GLY A 442 -23.65 0.31 39.33
CA GLY A 442 -22.88 -0.90 39.06
C GLY A 442 -22.41 -1.58 40.34
N ASP A 443 -22.23 -2.90 40.32
CA ASP A 443 -21.66 -3.67 41.43
C ASP A 443 -20.15 -3.90 41.24
N GLU A 444 -19.49 -4.46 42.27
CA GLU A 444 -18.05 -4.72 42.26
C GLU A 444 -17.63 -5.61 41.09
N ALA A 445 -18.47 -6.60 40.75
CA ALA A 445 -18.26 -7.50 39.62
C ALA A 445 -18.27 -6.75 38.28
N TRP A 446 -19.23 -5.85 38.07
CA TRP A 446 -19.28 -5.00 36.88
C TRP A 446 -18.03 -4.13 36.76
N LYS A 447 -17.62 -3.48 37.86
CA LYS A 447 -16.42 -2.63 37.90
C LYS A 447 -15.17 -3.44 37.54
N TYR A 448 -15.00 -4.62 38.14
CA TYR A 448 -13.90 -5.53 37.84
C TYR A 448 -13.87 -5.95 36.36
N HIS A 449 -15.03 -6.25 35.77
CA HIS A 449 -15.12 -6.58 34.34
C HIS A 449 -14.73 -5.40 33.45
N GLN A 450 -15.20 -4.18 33.74
CA GLN A 450 -14.81 -2.99 32.97
C GLN A 450 -13.31 -2.69 33.07
N GLU A 451 -12.72 -2.77 34.26
CA GLU A 451 -11.28 -2.55 34.46
C GLU A 451 -10.44 -3.59 33.68
N ASN A 452 -10.86 -4.85 33.67
CA ASN A 452 -10.17 -5.89 32.90
C ASN A 452 -10.27 -5.65 31.39
N GLU A 453 -11.42 -5.22 30.88
CA GLU A 453 -11.56 -4.88 29.46
C GLU A 453 -10.70 -3.67 29.09
N LEU A 454 -10.67 -2.63 29.93
CA LEU A 454 -9.81 -1.45 29.74
C LEU A 454 -8.32 -1.84 29.74
N ARG A 455 -7.89 -2.74 30.65
CA ARG A 455 -6.51 -3.26 30.69
C ARG A 455 -6.14 -4.08 29.45
N LYS A 456 -7.03 -4.97 28.99
CA LYS A 456 -6.80 -5.75 27.77
C LYS A 456 -6.62 -4.85 26.56
N MET A 457 -7.41 -3.79 26.46
CA MET A 457 -7.34 -2.85 25.36
C MET A 457 -6.11 -1.95 25.43
N ALA A 458 -5.69 -1.52 26.62
CA ALA A 458 -4.42 -0.81 26.80
C ALA A 458 -3.20 -1.62 26.27
N GLY A 459 -3.24 -2.96 26.35
CA GLY A 459 -2.23 -3.84 25.76
C GLY A 459 -2.27 -4.00 24.24
N LEU A 460 -3.34 -3.54 23.57
CA LEU A 460 -3.55 -3.63 22.12
C LEU A 460 -3.29 -2.30 21.37
N HIS A 461 -3.12 -1.18 22.08
CA HIS A 461 -2.82 0.13 21.51
C HIS A 461 -1.30 0.30 21.31
N VAL A 462 -0.84 0.21 20.06
CA VAL A 462 0.60 0.26 19.70
C VAL A 462 1.03 1.64 19.15
N SER A 463 0.13 2.60 18.96
CA SER A 463 0.50 3.92 18.38
C SER A 463 0.06 5.16 19.16
N HIS A 464 -0.66 5.01 20.28
CA HIS A 464 -0.88 6.07 21.26
C HIS A 464 -0.79 5.45 22.65
N SER A 465 -0.21 6.18 23.62
CA SER A 465 -0.30 5.80 25.04
C SER A 465 -1.78 5.56 25.37
N ALA A 466 -2.08 4.43 26.02
CA ALA A 466 -3.46 4.11 26.39
C ALA A 466 -4.11 5.31 27.09
N PRO A 467 -5.38 5.64 26.77
CA PRO A 467 -6.01 6.82 27.36
C PRO A 467 -6.01 6.65 28.89
N PRO A 468 -5.58 7.67 29.65
CA PRO A 468 -5.54 7.59 31.10
C PRO A 468 -6.95 7.31 31.64
N VAL A 469 -7.03 6.34 32.54
CA VAL A 469 -8.29 5.89 33.14
C VAL A 469 -8.40 6.46 34.55
N HIS A 470 -9.50 7.15 34.82
CA HIS A 470 -9.85 7.66 36.14
C HIS A 470 -11.10 6.95 36.66
N LEU A 471 -11.08 6.53 37.92
CA LEU A 471 -12.23 5.91 38.57
C LEU A 471 -13.04 7.00 39.28
N TYR A 472 -14.29 7.23 38.88
CA TYR A 472 -15.20 8.15 39.56
C TYR A 472 -16.17 7.36 40.44
N VAL A 473 -16.03 7.47 41.76
CA VAL A 473 -16.91 6.79 42.71
C VAL A 473 -18.13 7.67 42.99
N SER A 474 -19.33 7.11 42.87
CA SER A 474 -20.59 7.82 43.12
C SER A 474 -21.52 6.99 44.00
N ALA A 475 -22.53 7.66 44.56
CA ALA A 475 -23.65 7.00 45.21
C ALA A 475 -24.32 5.95 44.27
N PRO A 476 -24.95 4.90 44.82
CA PRO A 476 -25.10 4.59 46.24
C PRO A 476 -23.79 4.11 46.90
N ALA A 477 -23.64 4.35 48.20
CA ALA A 477 -22.50 3.87 48.97
C ALA A 477 -22.54 2.34 49.11
N SER A 478 -21.36 1.72 49.08
CA SER A 478 -21.16 0.30 49.31
C SER A 478 -19.82 0.09 50.04
N PRO A 479 -19.66 -1.03 50.80
CA PRO A 479 -18.43 -1.27 51.56
C PRO A 479 -17.16 -1.24 50.70
N ASP A 480 -17.23 -1.72 49.46
CA ASP A 480 -16.11 -1.71 48.52
C ASP A 480 -15.75 -0.28 48.06
N LYS A 481 -16.72 0.59 47.84
CA LYS A 481 -16.49 2.00 47.50
C LYS A 481 -15.88 2.78 48.65
N GLU A 482 -16.38 2.55 49.87
CA GLU A 482 -15.84 3.16 51.09
C GLU A 482 -14.38 2.75 51.31
N LEU A 483 -14.06 1.48 51.02
CA LEU A 483 -12.69 0.98 51.05
C LEU A 483 -11.79 1.66 50.01
N LEU A 484 -12.23 1.76 48.75
CA LEU A 484 -11.46 2.41 47.67
C LEU A 484 -11.15 3.88 47.99
N VAL A 485 -12.13 4.62 48.51
CA VAL A 485 -11.94 6.02 48.93
C VAL A 485 -10.97 6.10 50.13
N SER A 486 -11.12 5.21 51.12
CA SER A 486 -10.26 5.18 52.31
C SER A 486 -8.80 4.84 51.98
N LEU A 487 -8.58 4.00 50.96
CA LEU A 487 -7.25 3.60 50.50
C LEU A 487 -6.56 4.64 49.60
N GLN A 488 -7.27 5.70 49.19
CA GLN A 488 -6.76 6.74 48.28
C GLN A 488 -6.17 6.15 46.99
N GLU A 489 -6.92 5.26 46.34
CA GLU A 489 -6.48 4.63 45.09
C GLU A 489 -6.04 5.68 44.03
N PRO A 490 -4.97 5.41 43.27
CA PRO A 490 -4.48 6.35 42.27
C PRO A 490 -5.53 6.59 41.18
N ASN A 491 -5.62 7.84 40.72
CA ASN A 491 -6.59 8.31 39.72
C ASN A 491 -8.07 8.11 40.14
N LEU A 492 -8.34 8.01 41.44
CA LEU A 492 -9.70 7.99 42.00
C LEU A 492 -10.23 9.43 42.19
N ILE A 493 -11.48 9.63 41.79
CA ILE A 493 -12.25 10.85 42.00
C ILE A 493 -13.43 10.49 42.90
N ASP A 494 -13.43 10.98 44.14
CA ASP A 494 -14.51 10.74 45.09
C ASP A 494 -15.67 11.72 44.87
N GLY A 495 -16.74 11.22 44.24
CA GLY A 495 -18.01 11.90 44.07
C GLY A 495 -19.14 11.33 44.93
N SER A 496 -18.82 10.60 46.00
CA SER A 496 -19.80 9.97 46.89
C SER A 496 -20.75 10.99 47.55
N GLY A 497 -20.26 12.22 47.80
CA GLY A 497 -21.04 13.36 48.32
C GLY A 497 -21.72 14.23 47.26
N GLY A 498 -21.69 13.85 45.98
CA GLY A 498 -22.20 14.65 44.86
C GLY A 498 -21.12 15.02 43.84
N LEU A 499 -21.39 16.00 42.96
CA LEU A 499 -20.43 16.40 41.93
C LEU A 499 -19.18 17.04 42.55
N ALA A 500 -18.06 16.31 42.52
CA ALA A 500 -16.79 16.75 43.08
C ALA A 500 -16.00 17.64 42.11
N VAL A 501 -16.47 18.88 41.93
CA VAL A 501 -15.88 19.85 40.99
C VAL A 501 -14.39 20.10 41.25
N GLU A 502 -13.98 20.23 42.51
CA GLU A 502 -12.59 20.48 42.88
C GLU A 502 -11.69 19.27 42.58
N ALA A 503 -12.18 18.06 42.81
CA ALA A 503 -11.45 16.82 42.53
C ALA A 503 -11.31 16.55 41.02
N LEU A 504 -12.17 17.13 40.18
CA LEU A 504 -12.09 17.04 38.71
C LEU A 504 -11.12 18.05 38.10
N ALA A 505 -10.74 19.11 38.81
CA ALA A 505 -9.90 20.18 38.28
C ALA A 505 -8.51 19.68 37.81
N PRO A 506 -7.78 18.81 38.54
CA PRO A 506 -6.50 18.26 38.08
C PRO A 506 -6.63 17.44 36.79
N PHE A 507 -7.69 16.62 36.69
CA PHE A 507 -8.00 15.83 35.49
C PHE A 507 -8.23 16.72 34.27
N ILE A 508 -9.06 17.76 34.41
CA ILE A 508 -9.37 18.71 33.33
C ILE A 508 -8.11 19.50 32.92
N ALA A 509 -7.28 19.90 33.88
CA ALA A 509 -6.04 20.64 33.60
C ALA A 509 -5.03 19.79 32.82
N ALA A 510 -4.82 18.53 33.23
CA ALA A 510 -3.88 17.63 32.57
C ALA A 510 -4.30 17.29 31.12
N LEU A 511 -5.61 17.11 30.89
CA LEU A 511 -6.14 16.91 29.54
C LEU A 511 -5.92 18.11 28.61
N ARG A 512 -5.95 19.33 29.15
CA ARG A 512 -5.74 20.57 28.39
C ARG A 512 -4.26 20.87 28.11
N SER A 513 -3.34 20.54 29.02
CA SER A 513 -1.91 20.82 28.84
C SER A 513 -1.20 19.80 27.94
N GLY A 514 -1.79 18.61 27.73
CA GLY A 514 -1.16 17.54 26.96
C GLY A 514 0.00 16.86 27.69
N ASP A 515 0.21 17.17 28.97
CA ASP A 515 1.16 16.46 29.81
C ASP A 515 0.68 15.05 30.08
N ALA A 516 1.59 14.08 29.97
CA ALA A 516 1.31 12.69 30.29
C ALA A 516 0.79 12.60 31.72
N LEU A 517 -0.49 12.22 31.86
CA LEU A 517 -1.09 11.78 33.11
C LEU A 517 -0.28 10.56 33.58
N SER A 518 0.67 10.82 34.47
CA SER A 518 1.59 9.84 35.01
C SER A 518 0.80 8.74 35.71
N CYS A 519 0.68 7.57 35.07
CA CYS A 519 0.51 6.30 35.79
C CYS A 519 1.71 6.15 36.74
N ARG A 520 1.48 6.39 38.03
CA ARG A 520 2.25 5.77 39.10
C ARG A 520 1.37 4.77 39.82
#